data_AF-A0A099B8T5-F1
#
_entry.id   AF-A0A099B8T5-F1
#
_cell.length_a   1.000
_cell.length_b   1.000
_cell.length_c   1.000
_cell.angle_alpha   90.00
_cell.angle_beta   90.00
_cell.angle_gamma   90.00
#
_symmetry.space_group_name_H-M   'P 1'
#
loop_
_entity.id
_entity.type
_entity.pdbx_description
1 polymer ?
#
loop_
_entity_poly.entity_id
_entity_poly.type
_entity_poly.pdbx_seq_one_letter_code
_entity_poly.pdbx_strand_id
1 'polypeptide(L)'
;MKILKILYVCWVVFCIFGYIISPLIGHNPDRFEEFFIMMSWIILPLVVVNLWLFGITRVKKYLLRFFLLLLYYPLAVLLYLIFD
;
A
#
# COMPACT_ATOMS: atom_id res chain seq x y z
N MET A 1 11.14 -1.15 -17.25
CA MET A 1 10.49 -2.01 -16.22
C MET A 1 11.41 -2.38 -15.05
N LYS A 2 12.69 -2.75 -15.25
CA LYS A 2 13.63 -3.09 -14.16
C LYS A 2 13.79 -1.97 -13.11
N ILE A 3 14.02 -0.73 -13.55
CA ILE A 3 14.22 0.43 -12.67
C ILE A 3 12.98 0.70 -11.80
N LEU A 4 11.77 0.68 -12.38
CA LEU A 4 10.52 0.85 -11.63
C LEU A 4 10.32 -0.22 -10.55
N LYS A 5 10.73 -1.47 -10.83
CA LYS A 5 10.69 -2.54 -9.81
C LYS A 5 11.66 -2.25 -8.67
N ILE A 6 12.88 -1.80 -8.98
CA ILE A 6 13.88 -1.45 -7.96
C ILE A 6 13.38 -0.29 -7.11
N LEU A 7 12.88 0.79 -7.74
CA LEU A 7 12.31 1.94 -7.04
C LEU A 7 11.13 1.54 -6.14
N TYR A 8 10.25 0.66 -6.62
CA TYR A 8 9.15 0.15 -5.81
C TYR A 8 9.64 -0.67 -4.62
N VAL A 9 10.64 -1.54 -4.80
CA VAL A 9 11.23 -2.29 -3.67
C VAL A 9 11.87 -1.32 -2.66
N CYS A 10 12.62 -0.31 -3.13
CA CYS A 10 13.18 0.71 -2.25
C CYS A 10 12.09 1.49 -1.50
N TRP A 11 10.96 1.79 -2.15
CA TRP A 11 9.81 2.44 -1.53
C TRP A 11 9.19 1.58 -0.43
N VAL A 12 8.95 0.30 -0.70
CA VAL A 12 8.41 -0.64 0.28
C VAL A 12 9.33 -0.73 1.49
N VAL A 13 10.64 -0.87 1.25
CA VAL A 13 11.64 -0.91 2.32
C VAL A 13 11.62 0.38 3.13
N PHE A 14 11.54 1.54 2.48
CA PHE A 14 11.43 2.84 3.15
C PHE A 14 10.19 2.95 4.04
N CYS A 15 9.01 2.54 3.55
CA CYS A 15 7.78 2.52 4.35
C CYS A 15 7.88 1.59 5.56
N ILE A 16 8.50 0.42 5.42
CA ILE A 16 8.73 -0.52 6.53
C ILE A 16 9.61 0.13 7.60
N PHE A 17 10.73 0.74 7.20
CA PHE A 17 11.59 1.46 8.15
C PHE A 17 10.86 2.65 8.80
N GLY A 18 10.05 3.37 8.04
CA GLY A 18 9.20 4.44 8.56
C GLY A 18 8.27 3.96 9.67
N TYR A 19 7.62 2.81 9.50
CA TYR A 19 6.77 2.21 10.53
C TYR A 19 7.53 1.74 11.79
N ILE A 20 8.74 1.20 11.60
CA ILE A 20 9.58 0.73 12.72
C ILE A 20 10.06 1.92 13.56
N ILE A 21 10.40 3.03 12.92
CA ILE A 21 10.95 4.22 13.58
C ILE A 21 9.85 5.20 14.03
N SER A 22 8.61 5.10 13.52
CA SER A 22 7.52 5.99 13.94
C SER A 22 7.28 6.06 15.45
N PRO A 23 7.36 4.99 16.28
CA PRO A 23 7.12 5.12 17.72
C PRO A 23 8.26 5.84 18.45
N LEU A 24 9.44 5.96 17.84
CA LEU A 24 10.57 6.74 18.36
C LEU A 24 10.43 8.24 18.04
N ILE A 25 9.68 8.60 16.99
CA ILE A 25 9.59 9.99 16.49
C ILE A 25 8.24 10.62 16.81
N GLY A 26 7.16 9.87 16.65
CA GLY A 26 5.80 10.25 17.02
C GLY A 26 5.39 9.44 18.24
N HIS A 27 5.12 10.11 19.36
CA HIS A 27 4.46 9.50 20.51
C HIS A 27 2.98 9.22 20.18
N ASN A 28 2.70 8.46 19.13
CA ASN A 28 1.34 8.07 18.79
C ASN A 28 0.99 6.81 19.59
N PRO A 29 -0.01 6.86 20.50
CA PRO A 29 -0.45 5.68 21.22
C PRO A 29 -1.12 4.66 20.30
N ASP A 30 -1.68 5.09 19.16
CA ASP A 30 -2.37 4.22 18.22
C ASP A 30 -1.43 3.69 17.12
N ARG A 31 -0.70 2.62 17.47
CA ARG A 31 0.19 1.87 16.56
C ARG A 31 -0.56 1.20 15.41
N PHE A 32 -1.87 1.03 15.56
CA PHE A 32 -2.71 0.37 14.59
C PHE A 32 -3.04 1.32 13.45
N GLU A 33 -3.46 2.55 13.76
CA GLU A 33 -3.66 3.61 12.77
C GLU A 33 -2.39 3.82 11.92
N GLU A 34 -1.22 3.88 12.56
CA GLU A 34 0.06 4.00 11.86
C GLU A 34 0.34 2.84 10.89
N PHE A 35 -0.06 1.63 11.26
CA PHE A 35 0.06 0.46 10.39
C PHE A 35 -0.82 0.61 9.14
N PHE A 36 -2.07 1.06 9.28
CA PHE A 36 -2.98 1.29 8.14
C PHE A 36 -2.48 2.39 7.22
N ILE A 37 -1.94 3.46 7.80
CA ILE A 37 -1.31 4.54 7.04
C ILE A 37 -0.15 3.96 6.22
N MET A 38 0.79 3.25 6.86
CA MET A 38 1.97 2.72 6.17
C MET A 38 1.61 1.69 5.09
N MET A 39 0.62 0.84 5.34
CA MET A 39 0.07 -0.08 4.34
C MET A 39 -0.55 0.65 3.15
N SER A 40 -1.28 1.74 3.40
CA SER A 40 -1.82 2.60 2.35
C SER A 40 -0.72 3.21 1.49
N TRP A 41 0.35 3.69 2.12
CA TRP A 41 1.53 4.25 1.44
C TRP A 41 2.25 3.22 0.55
N ILE A 42 2.26 1.94 0.94
CA ILE A 42 2.85 0.86 0.12
C ILE A 42 1.97 0.54 -1.10
N ILE A 43 0.65 0.50 -0.92
CA ILE A 43 -0.30 0.09 -1.96
C ILE A 43 -0.56 1.19 -2.99
N LEU A 44 -0.53 2.47 -2.58
CA LEU A 44 -0.89 3.63 -3.40
C LEU A 44 -0.10 3.71 -4.73
N PRO A 45 1.23 3.54 -4.78
CA PRO A 45 1.96 3.51 -6.04
C PRO A 45 1.50 2.40 -6.99
N LEU A 46 1.17 1.21 -6.46
CA LEU A 46 0.67 0.11 -7.28
C LEU A 46 -0.71 0.42 -7.88
N VAL A 47 -1.59 1.05 -7.10
CA VAL A 47 -2.91 1.48 -7.56
C VAL A 47 -2.78 2.46 -8.71
N VAL A 48 -1.95 3.51 -8.54
CA VAL A 48 -1.71 4.53 -9.57
C VAL A 48 -1.12 3.91 -10.83
N VAL A 49 -0.11 3.03 -10.71
CA VAL A 49 0.53 2.38 -11.86
C VAL A 49 -0.44 1.49 -12.63
N ASN A 50 -1.28 0.69 -11.95
CA ASN A 50 -2.25 -0.16 -12.64
C ASN A 50 -3.33 0.67 -13.35
N LEU A 51 -3.81 1.75 -12.73
CA LEU A 51 -4.78 2.64 -13.37
C LEU A 51 -4.19 3.34 -14.59
N TRP A 52 -2.95 3.84 -14.49
CA TRP A 52 -2.24 4.45 -15.60
C TRP A 52 -2.04 3.44 -16.75
N LEU A 53 -1.52 2.24 -16.44
CA LEU A 53 -1.32 1.19 -17.45
C LEU A 53 -2.63 0.79 -18.13
N PHE A 54 -3.74 0.76 -17.40
CA PHE A 54 -5.06 0.56 -17.99
C PHE A 54 -5.45 1.71 -18.93
N GLY A 55 -5.22 2.97 -18.54
CA GLY A 55 -5.52 4.14 -19.37
C GLY A 55 -4.81 4.12 -20.73
N ILE A 56 -3.52 3.73 -20.74
CA ILE A 56 -2.72 3.63 -21.97
C ILE A 56 -3.09 2.39 -22.78
N THR A 57 -3.08 1.21 -22.15
CA THR A 57 -3.14 -0.07 -22.89
C THR A 57 -4.56 -0.59 -23.10
N ARG A 58 -5.54 -0.08 -22.33
CA ARG A 58 -6.93 -0.57 -22.26
C ARG A 58 -7.06 -2.06 -21.94
N VAL A 59 -6.00 -2.69 -21.43
CA VAL A 59 -6.01 -4.12 -21.06
C VAL A 59 -6.72 -4.32 -19.71
N LYS A 60 -7.83 -5.06 -19.72
CA LYS A 60 -8.70 -5.32 -18.55
C LYS A 60 -7.96 -5.90 -17.33
N LYS A 61 -6.85 -6.61 -17.53
CA LYS A 61 -6.01 -7.16 -16.44
C LYS A 61 -5.53 -6.09 -15.46
N TYR A 62 -5.18 -4.89 -15.94
CA TYR A 62 -4.72 -3.81 -15.08
C TYR A 62 -5.86 -3.21 -14.26
N LEU A 63 -7.05 -3.08 -14.86
CA LEU A 63 -8.26 -2.66 -14.16
C LEU A 63 -8.65 -3.65 -13.06
N LEU A 64 -8.60 -4.96 -13.33
CA LEU A 64 -8.90 -5.98 -12.33
C LEU A 64 -7.90 -5.96 -11.16
N ARG A 65 -6.61 -5.77 -11.45
CA ARG A 65 -5.58 -5.59 -10.41
C ARG A 65 -5.79 -4.34 -9.57
N PHE A 66 -6.20 -3.24 -10.20
CA PHE A 66 -6.55 -2.00 -9.49
C PHE A 66 -7.66 -2.27 -8.46
N PHE A 67 -8.75 -2.92 -8.85
CA PHE A 67 -9.84 -3.24 -7.92
C PHE A 67 -9.41 -4.20 -6.80
N LEU A 68 -8.57 -5.20 -7.11
CA LEU A 68 -8.03 -6.10 -6.10
C LEU A 68 -7.17 -5.36 -5.06
N LEU A 69 -6.33 -4.42 -5.50
CA LEU A 69 -5.51 -3.61 -4.59
C LEU A 69 -6.38 -2.70 -3.71
N LEU A 70 -7.45 -2.14 -4.27
CA LEU A 70 -8.40 -1.30 -3.55
C LEU A 70 -9.18 -2.10 -2.50
N LEU A 71 -9.46 -3.38 -2.78
CA LEU A 71 -10.12 -4.30 -1.85
C LEU A 71 -9.20 -4.74 -0.68
N TYR A 72 -7.88 -4.61 -0.83
CA TYR A 72 -6.93 -5.02 0.19
C TYR A 72 -7.10 -4.23 1.50
N TYR A 73 -7.39 -2.94 1.39
CA TYR A 73 -7.62 -2.07 2.55
C TYR A 73 -8.86 -2.47 3.37
N PRO A 74 -10.08 -2.58 2.79
CA PRO A 74 -11.26 -3.01 3.55
C PRO A 74 -11.12 -4.44 4.09
N LEU A 75 -10.39 -5.34 3.40
CA LEU A 75 -10.08 -6.67 3.94
C LEU A 75 -9.20 -6.59 5.20
N ALA A 76 -8.18 -5.72 5.21
CA ALA A 76 -7.34 -5.52 6.39
C ALA A 76 -8.14 -4.92 7.56
N VAL A 77 -9.04 -3.96 7.30
CA VAL A 77 -9.94 -3.39 8.32
C VAL A 77 -10.91 -4.45 8.84
N LEU A 78 -11.46 -5.29 7.98
CA LEU A 78 -12.42 -6.31 8.38
C LEU A 78 -11.77 -7.42 9.22
N LEU A 79 -10.54 -7.82 8.87
CA LEU A 79 -9.75 -8.75 9.70
C LEU A 79 -9.50 -8.16 11.08
N TYR A 80 -9.18 -6.87 11.17
CA TYR A 80 -9.00 -6.21 12.46
C TYR A 80 -10.24 -6.30 13.35
N LEU A 81 -11.40 -5.89 12.84
CA LEU A 81 -12.65 -5.89 13.58
C LEU A 81 -13.12 -7.29 14.04
N ILE A 82 -12.56 -8.37 13.47
CA ILE A 82 -12.86 -9.75 13.88
C ILE A 82 -11.95 -10.23 15.02
N PHE A 83 -10.71 -9.72 15.08
CA PHE A 83 -9.69 -10.17 16.04
C PHE A 83 -9.51 -9.25 17.24
N ASP A 84 -10.11 -8.05 17.22
CA ASP A 84 -10.22 -7.11 18.33
C ASP A 84 -11.61 -7.23 19.01
#